data_AF-A0AAV4NCA3-F1
#
_entry.id   AF-A0AAV4NCA3-F1
#
_cell.length_a   1.000
_cell.length_b   1.000
_cell.length_c   1.000
_cell.angle_alpha   90.00
_cell.angle_beta   90.00
_cell.angle_gamma   90.00
#
_symmetry.space_group_name_H-M   'P 1'
#
loop_
_entity.id
_entity.type
_entity.pdbx_description
1 polymer ?
#
loop_
_entity_poly.entity_id
_entity_poly.type
_entity_poly.pdbx_seq_one_letter_code
_entity_poly.pdbx_strand_id
1 'polypeptide(L)'
;MQGVIKVLETFSYVVEDEDGAYELSLTIDIVADYGKTWVKVATRNPYHLYLASVGHGKYGRKSIVDQVEDMVICASQNHHMFEPPKIVVRLAAGVTQELKELLEELDVEVVGEIVSPHKEENSNKCNKQKEFIESLENQLTPLENLHLNIDKNTDPCSSDTIPTEISDENSFFNLQSIPSNAVLNLDVSTFLAYVSNMTNGHCHSKYKEKLLMDLAEMERAHPVKPILDQLFQSRKLVCCETAHRDFLEILSTVGGDTEKQRASEMLNRVSIVPDNPSPKAKELEKTSKIKERSKIVFGTGDSMKAVTVSANLGFLRAAQSQGIKFVAFVHESRALTECKELKNDDNK
;
A
#
# COMPACT_ATOMS: atom_id res chain seq x y z
N MET A 1 6.21 10.33 -14.82
CA MET A 1 5.89 9.79 -13.49
C MET A 1 4.55 10.35 -13.06
N GLN A 2 3.62 9.48 -12.69
CA GLN A 2 2.34 9.84 -12.08
C GLN A 2 2.27 9.18 -10.70
N GLY A 3 1.30 9.55 -9.88
CA GLY A 3 1.04 8.85 -8.61
C GLY A 3 2.25 8.79 -7.68
N VAL A 4 2.97 9.91 -7.50
CA VAL A 4 4.01 10.03 -6.48
C VAL A 4 3.32 9.90 -5.11
N ILE A 5 3.74 8.91 -4.33
CA ILE A 5 3.15 8.65 -3.01
C ILE A 5 4.00 9.22 -1.88
N LYS A 6 5.34 9.18 -2.02
CA LYS A 6 6.29 9.66 -1.01
C LYS A 6 7.60 10.13 -1.64
N VAL A 7 8.32 10.97 -0.90
CA VAL A 7 9.63 11.53 -1.24
C VAL A 7 10.52 11.33 -0.02
N LEU A 8 11.77 10.88 -0.22
CA LEU A 8 12.73 10.55 0.84
C LEU A 8 12.16 9.54 1.85
N GLU A 9 11.59 8.44 1.34
CA GLU A 9 11.05 7.37 2.18
C GLU A 9 12.16 6.39 2.58
N THR A 10 12.20 6.00 3.84
CA THR A 10 13.20 5.05 4.36
C THR A 10 12.59 3.66 4.51
N PHE A 11 13.32 2.65 4.03
CA PHE A 11 12.97 1.24 4.13
C PHE A 11 14.06 0.49 4.90
N SER A 12 13.66 -0.49 5.70
CA SER A 12 14.59 -1.43 6.35
C SER A 12 14.82 -2.65 5.47
N TYR A 13 16.02 -3.22 5.52
CA TYR A 13 16.35 -4.50 4.89
C TYR A 13 17.46 -5.20 5.66
N VAL A 14 17.51 -6.53 5.56
CA VAL A 14 18.50 -7.37 6.24
C VAL A 14 19.58 -7.79 5.25
N VAL A 15 20.83 -7.72 5.68
CA VAL A 15 21.99 -8.27 4.97
C VAL A 15 22.59 -9.36 5.84
N GLU A 16 23.01 -10.45 5.21
CA GLU A 16 23.68 -11.58 5.87
C GLU A 16 25.11 -11.69 5.32
N ASP A 17 26.09 -11.70 6.22
CA ASP A 17 27.49 -12.00 5.90
C ASP A 17 28.09 -13.00 6.91
N GLU A 18 29.42 -13.16 6.90
CA GLU A 18 30.13 -14.11 7.78
C GLU A 18 29.93 -13.81 9.28
N ASP A 19 29.63 -12.55 9.65
CA ASP A 19 29.46 -12.11 11.03
C ASP A 19 28.00 -12.19 11.51
N GLY A 20 27.06 -12.50 10.61
CA GLY A 20 25.64 -12.75 10.90
C GLY A 20 24.68 -11.86 10.10
N ALA A 21 23.42 -11.83 10.55
CA ALA A 21 22.36 -11.03 9.95
C ALA A 21 22.23 -9.68 10.66
N TYR A 22 22.23 -8.58 9.91
CA TYR A 22 22.04 -7.23 10.44
C TYR A 22 21.03 -6.45 9.63
N GLU A 23 20.25 -5.62 10.32
CA GLU A 23 19.26 -4.73 9.73
C GLU A 23 19.91 -3.39 9.36
N LEU A 24 19.73 -2.98 8.11
CA LEU A 24 20.12 -1.70 7.56
C LEU A 24 18.90 -0.88 7.16
N SER A 25 19.08 0.43 7.08
CA SER A 25 18.07 1.34 6.53
C SER A 25 18.57 2.00 5.25
N LEU A 26 17.66 2.17 4.29
CA LEU A 26 17.92 2.77 2.98
C LEU A 26 16.86 3.81 2.67
N THR A 27 17.30 5.03 2.36
CA THR A 27 16.40 6.11 1.94
C THR A 27 16.29 6.17 0.42
N ILE A 28 15.06 6.06 -0.08
CA ILE A 28 14.68 6.14 -1.48
C ILE A 28 14.21 7.55 -1.80
N ASP A 29 14.78 8.15 -2.86
CA ASP A 29 14.53 9.57 -3.15
C ASP A 29 13.06 9.82 -3.51
N ILE A 30 12.45 8.97 -4.35
CA ILE A 30 11.02 9.08 -4.72
C ILE A 30 10.39 7.69 -4.82
N VAL A 31 9.20 7.54 -4.25
CA VAL A 31 8.33 6.39 -4.46
C VAL A 31 7.15 6.81 -5.34
N ALA A 32 7.12 6.28 -6.56
CA ALA A 32 6.22 6.66 -7.65
C ALA A 32 5.37 5.50 -8.13
N ASP A 33 4.47 5.80 -9.09
CA ASP A 33 3.57 4.84 -9.72
C ASP A 33 2.79 4.02 -8.68
N TYR A 34 2.27 4.74 -7.68
CA TYR A 34 1.50 4.22 -6.54
C TYR A 34 2.25 3.24 -5.63
N GLY A 35 3.58 3.23 -5.67
CA GLY A 35 4.43 2.34 -4.86
C GLY A 35 5.20 1.31 -5.67
N LYS A 36 4.90 1.17 -6.97
CA LYS A 36 5.53 0.19 -7.86
C LYS A 36 6.91 0.59 -8.34
N THR A 37 7.32 1.84 -8.15
CA THR A 37 8.59 2.34 -8.69
C THR A 37 9.35 3.15 -7.66
N TRP A 38 10.61 2.78 -7.46
CA TRP A 38 11.58 3.51 -6.65
C TRP A 38 12.53 4.26 -7.57
N VAL A 39 12.76 5.54 -7.26
CA VAL A 39 13.58 6.40 -8.10
C VAL A 39 14.80 6.85 -7.33
N LYS A 40 15.98 6.61 -7.90
CA LYS A 40 17.22 7.26 -7.49
C LYS A 40 17.48 8.45 -8.38
N VAL A 41 17.69 9.62 -7.81
CA VAL A 41 17.99 10.85 -8.55
C VAL A 41 19.44 11.26 -8.28
N ALA A 42 20.21 11.47 -9.34
CA ALA A 42 21.53 12.05 -9.24
C ALA A 42 21.74 13.19 -10.24
N THR A 43 22.35 14.26 -9.76
CA THR A 43 22.65 15.48 -10.53
C THR A 43 24.15 15.71 -10.71
N ARG A 44 24.98 14.77 -10.23
CA ARG A 44 26.44 14.85 -10.27
C ARG A 44 26.96 14.64 -11.70
N ASN A 45 28.15 15.18 -11.96
CA ASN A 45 28.83 14.99 -13.24
C ASN A 45 28.96 13.48 -13.57
N PRO A 46 28.55 13.05 -14.79
CA PRO A 46 28.52 11.63 -15.17
C PRO A 46 29.88 10.93 -15.11
N TYR A 47 30.95 11.63 -15.51
CA TYR A 47 32.30 11.08 -15.48
C TYR A 47 32.78 10.82 -14.05
N HIS A 48 32.44 11.71 -13.10
CA HIS A 48 32.75 11.49 -11.69
C HIS A 48 31.91 10.38 -11.04
N LEU A 49 30.69 10.15 -11.53
CA LEU A 49 29.89 9.00 -11.10
C LEU A 49 30.52 7.69 -11.61
N TYR A 50 30.88 7.64 -12.89
CA TYR A 50 31.57 6.50 -13.50
C TYR A 50 32.87 6.16 -12.76
N LEU A 51 33.77 7.14 -12.62
CA LEU A 51 35.05 6.95 -11.92
C LEU A 51 34.86 6.45 -10.49
N ALA A 52 33.86 6.97 -9.77
CA ALA A 52 33.59 6.50 -8.42
C ALA A 52 33.15 5.02 -8.38
N SER A 53 32.39 4.58 -9.39
CA SER A 53 31.90 3.21 -9.52
C SER A 53 32.96 2.21 -9.97
N VAL A 54 34.02 2.64 -10.66
CA VAL A 54 35.16 1.76 -11.02
C VAL A 54 36.32 1.82 -10.01
N GLY A 55 36.07 2.29 -8.79
CA GLY A 55 37.06 2.26 -7.69
C GLY A 55 37.94 3.51 -7.55
N HIS A 56 37.69 4.57 -8.32
CA HIS A 56 38.34 5.88 -8.16
C HIS A 56 37.55 6.86 -7.28
N GLY A 57 36.65 6.33 -6.43
CA GLY A 57 35.85 7.08 -5.48
C GLY A 57 36.62 7.55 -4.25
N LYS A 58 36.00 8.43 -3.46
CA LYS A 58 36.52 8.75 -2.12
C LYS A 58 36.31 7.54 -1.21
N TYR A 59 37.36 7.14 -0.49
CA TYR A 59 37.30 6.06 0.49
C TYR A 59 36.15 6.25 1.49
N GLY A 60 35.42 5.17 1.79
CA GLY A 60 34.30 5.17 2.73
C GLY A 60 32.98 5.77 2.20
N ARG A 61 32.85 6.05 0.90
CA ARG A 61 31.59 6.47 0.28
C ARG A 61 31.15 5.48 -0.79
N LYS A 62 29.91 4.99 -0.66
CA LYS A 62 29.26 4.16 -1.67
C LYS A 62 29.13 4.91 -3.00
N SER A 63 29.48 4.24 -4.09
CA SER A 63 29.26 4.70 -5.45
C SER A 63 27.75 4.71 -5.78
N ILE A 64 27.38 5.20 -6.97
CA ILE A 64 25.97 5.10 -7.39
C ILE A 64 25.58 3.66 -7.70
N VAL A 65 26.53 2.84 -8.20
CA VAL A 65 26.33 1.41 -8.43
C VAL A 65 26.08 0.71 -7.11
N ASP A 66 26.95 0.89 -6.10
CA ASP A 66 26.78 0.27 -4.77
C ASP A 66 25.45 0.68 -4.11
N GLN A 67 25.03 1.94 -4.28
CA GLN A 67 23.72 2.40 -3.78
C GLN A 67 22.57 1.71 -4.49
N VAL A 68 22.67 1.45 -5.80
CA VAL A 68 21.65 0.77 -6.58
C VAL A 68 21.63 -0.72 -6.25
N GLU A 69 22.78 -1.35 -6.01
CA GLU A 69 22.87 -2.71 -5.48
C GLU A 69 22.12 -2.83 -4.15
N ASP A 70 22.37 -1.92 -3.20
CA ASP A 70 21.61 -1.85 -1.94
C ASP A 70 20.10 -1.70 -2.21
N MET A 71 19.70 -0.86 -3.18
CA MET A 71 18.30 -0.68 -3.55
C MET A 71 17.68 -1.95 -4.10
N VAL A 72 18.38 -2.72 -4.94
CA VAL A 72 17.89 -3.99 -5.50
C VAL A 72 17.66 -5.00 -4.38
N ILE A 73 18.63 -5.14 -3.47
CA ILE A 73 18.51 -6.03 -2.30
C ILE A 73 17.33 -5.57 -1.43
N CYS A 74 17.25 -4.29 -1.10
CA CYS A 74 16.19 -3.74 -0.28
C CYS A 74 14.79 -3.91 -0.92
N ALA A 75 14.66 -3.66 -2.23
CA ALA A 75 13.42 -3.82 -2.98
C ALA A 75 12.91 -5.27 -2.98
N SER A 76 13.84 -6.25 -3.05
CA SER A 76 13.51 -7.68 -2.97
C SER A 76 12.91 -8.12 -1.63
N GLN A 77 13.14 -7.33 -0.56
CA GLN A 77 12.59 -7.57 0.77
C GLN A 77 11.36 -6.70 1.06
N ASN A 78 11.18 -5.62 0.30
CA ASN A 78 10.13 -4.62 0.50
C ASN A 78 9.16 -4.60 -0.69
N HIS A 79 8.43 -5.71 -0.87
CA HIS A 79 7.47 -5.82 -1.96
C HIS A 79 6.34 -4.80 -1.86
N HIS A 80 6.01 -4.19 -2.99
CA HIS A 80 4.77 -3.46 -3.15
C HIS A 80 3.71 -4.40 -3.73
N MET A 81 2.66 -4.66 -2.95
CA MET A 81 1.73 -5.77 -3.19
C MET A 81 2.46 -7.13 -3.21
N PHE A 82 2.73 -7.68 -4.40
CA PHE A 82 3.25 -9.04 -4.58
C PHE A 82 4.61 -9.08 -5.32
N GLU A 83 5.17 -7.91 -5.63
CA GLU A 83 6.36 -7.78 -6.46
C GLU A 83 7.32 -6.72 -5.87
N PRO A 84 8.63 -6.89 -6.05
CA PRO A 84 9.60 -5.86 -5.72
C PRO A 84 9.34 -4.61 -6.58
N PRO A 85 9.46 -3.39 -6.01
CA PRO A 85 9.37 -2.16 -6.78
C PRO A 85 10.43 -2.12 -7.88
N LYS A 86 10.03 -1.68 -9.08
CA LYS A 86 10.97 -1.39 -10.16
C LYS A 86 11.89 -0.23 -9.76
N ILE A 87 13.19 -0.35 -10.03
CA ILE A 87 14.14 0.73 -9.75
C ILE A 87 14.42 1.52 -11.02
N VAL A 88 14.35 2.85 -10.90
CA VAL A 88 14.68 3.81 -11.96
C VAL A 88 15.79 4.73 -11.47
N VAL A 89 16.92 4.76 -12.17
CA VAL A 89 18.04 5.66 -11.87
C VAL A 89 17.98 6.85 -12.84
N ARG A 90 17.63 8.02 -12.32
CA ARG A 90 17.51 9.25 -13.10
C ARG A 90 18.74 10.13 -12.93
N LEU A 91 19.51 10.25 -14.02
CA LEU A 91 20.76 10.99 -14.08
C LEU A 91 20.55 12.31 -14.84
N ALA A 92 20.29 13.39 -14.10
CA ALA A 92 19.87 14.66 -14.67
C ALA A 92 20.97 15.38 -15.46
N ALA A 93 22.25 15.12 -15.14
CA ALA A 93 23.41 15.68 -15.83
C ALA A 93 23.89 14.82 -17.02
N GLY A 94 23.13 13.80 -17.40
CA GLY A 94 23.52 12.78 -18.38
C GLY A 94 24.15 11.54 -17.73
N VAL A 95 24.59 10.59 -18.56
CA VAL A 95 25.22 9.34 -18.17
C VAL A 95 26.31 8.97 -19.18
N THR A 96 27.45 8.43 -18.76
CA THR A 96 28.41 7.87 -19.72
C THR A 96 27.91 6.52 -20.21
N GLN A 97 28.36 6.05 -21.38
CA GLN A 97 27.92 4.75 -21.90
C GLN A 97 28.28 3.62 -20.92
N GLU A 98 29.48 3.67 -20.36
CA GLU A 98 30.02 2.67 -19.45
C GLU A 98 29.27 2.63 -18.11
N LEU A 99 28.95 3.79 -17.55
CA LEU A 99 28.15 3.85 -16.31
C LEU A 99 26.72 3.36 -16.54
N LYS A 100 26.15 3.65 -17.71
CA LYS A 100 24.83 3.17 -18.06
C LYS A 100 24.83 1.64 -18.14
N GLU A 101 25.81 1.05 -18.81
CA GLU A 101 25.97 -0.40 -18.90
C GLU A 101 26.12 -1.05 -17.52
N LEU A 102 27.00 -0.52 -16.65
CA LEU A 102 27.17 -1.01 -15.27
C LEU A 102 25.89 -0.99 -14.44
N LEU A 103 25.05 0.04 -14.61
CA LEU A 103 23.77 0.13 -13.91
C LEU A 103 22.73 -0.82 -14.52
N GLU A 104 22.63 -0.89 -15.85
CA GLU A 104 21.69 -1.78 -16.54
C GLU A 104 21.99 -3.28 -16.29
N GLU A 105 23.25 -3.64 -16.01
CA GLU A 105 23.64 -4.98 -15.54
C GLU A 105 22.96 -5.39 -14.22
N LEU A 106 22.50 -4.41 -13.41
CA LEU A 106 21.74 -4.64 -12.17
C LEU A 106 20.22 -4.78 -12.40
N ASP A 107 19.77 -4.92 -13.64
CA ASP A 107 18.35 -5.04 -14.03
C ASP A 107 17.50 -3.82 -13.63
N VAL A 108 18.08 -2.62 -13.67
CA VAL A 108 17.39 -1.35 -13.39
C VAL A 108 17.23 -0.48 -14.65
N GLU A 109 16.22 0.39 -14.66
CA GLU A 109 16.03 1.34 -15.76
C GLU A 109 16.89 2.60 -15.52
N VAL A 110 17.74 2.95 -16.49
CA VAL A 110 18.57 4.17 -16.43
C VAL A 110 18.01 5.25 -17.35
N VAL A 111 17.66 6.40 -16.77
CA VAL A 111 17.12 7.56 -17.49
C VAL A 111 18.12 8.71 -17.43
N GLY A 112 18.78 8.98 -18.56
CA GLY A 112 19.71 10.09 -18.75
C GLY A 112 20.22 10.16 -20.19
N GLU A 113 20.61 11.34 -20.65
CA GLU A 113 21.22 11.50 -21.98
C GLU A 113 22.65 10.96 -21.98
N ILE A 114 23.02 10.17 -23.00
CA ILE A 114 24.39 9.64 -23.12
C ILE A 114 25.34 10.80 -23.45
N VAL A 115 26.37 10.96 -22.61
CA VAL A 115 27.42 11.96 -22.80
C VAL A 115 28.78 11.28 -22.96
N SER A 116 29.55 11.70 -23.97
CA SER A 116 30.91 11.17 -24.20
C SER A 116 31.94 11.86 -23.31
N PRO A 117 32.97 11.14 -22.80
CA PRO A 117 34.01 11.69 -21.92
C PRO A 117 34.96 12.70 -22.60
N HIS A 118 34.74 13.03 -23.87
CA HIS A 118 35.57 13.96 -24.64
C HIS A 118 34.74 15.04 -25.32
N LYS A 119 34.16 15.94 -24.52
CA LYS A 119 33.97 17.35 -24.89
C LYS A 119 34.07 18.22 -23.63
N GLU A 120 35.28 18.38 -23.11
CA GLU A 120 35.69 19.72 -22.67
C GLU A 120 35.91 20.58 -23.92
N GLU A 121 34.84 20.85 -24.68
CA GLU A 121 34.85 21.97 -25.61
C GLU A 121 34.21 23.14 -24.87
N ASN A 122 35.08 24.09 -24.51
CA ASN A 122 34.74 25.48 -24.25
C ASN A 122 33.54 25.92 -25.10
N SER A 123 32.35 25.90 -24.54
CA SER A 123 31.23 26.67 -25.04
C SER A 123 30.59 27.37 -23.88
N ASN A 124 30.77 28.69 -23.86
CA ASN A 124 30.14 29.67 -23.01
C ASN A 124 28.60 29.56 -23.06
N LYS A 125 28.03 28.57 -22.38
CA LYS A 125 26.59 28.44 -22.10
C LYS A 125 26.25 28.52 -20.60
N CYS A 126 27.22 28.84 -19.74
CA CYS A 126 27.04 28.97 -18.29
C CYS A 126 26.73 30.40 -17.81
N ASN A 127 26.51 31.37 -18.71
CA ASN A 127 26.17 32.74 -18.31
C ASN A 127 24.66 33.02 -18.22
N LYS A 128 23.80 32.27 -18.93
CA LYS A 128 22.33 32.49 -18.87
C LYS A 128 21.61 31.80 -17.71
N GLN A 129 22.15 30.69 -17.20
CA GLN A 129 21.54 29.98 -16.05
C GLN A 129 21.93 30.61 -14.71
N LYS A 130 23.13 31.18 -14.60
CA LYS A 130 23.54 31.92 -13.39
C LYS A 130 22.70 33.17 -13.16
N GLU A 131 22.45 33.98 -14.21
CA GLU A 131 21.60 35.19 -14.09
C GLU A 131 20.14 34.88 -13.68
N PHE A 132 19.61 33.70 -14.07
CA PHE A 132 18.25 33.29 -13.68
C PHE A 132 18.16 32.79 -12.23
N ILE A 133 19.20 32.09 -11.75
CA ILE A 133 19.27 31.58 -10.36
C ILE A 133 19.56 32.72 -9.38
N GLU A 134 20.44 33.66 -9.74
CA GLU A 134 20.77 34.83 -8.91
C GLU A 134 19.58 35.82 -8.79
N SER A 135 18.69 35.84 -9.79
CA SER A 135 17.42 36.58 -9.73
C SER A 135 16.36 35.91 -8.84
N LEU A 136 16.42 34.59 -8.63
CA LEU A 136 15.46 33.85 -7.81
C LEU A 136 15.88 33.82 -6.33
N GLU A 137 17.18 33.75 -6.06
CA GLU A 137 17.73 33.78 -4.69
C GLU A 137 17.58 35.16 -4.04
N ASN A 138 17.64 36.25 -4.82
CA ASN A 138 17.41 37.61 -4.30
C ASN A 138 15.93 37.94 -3.98
N GLN A 139 14.99 37.05 -4.31
CA GLN A 139 13.57 37.24 -3.96
C GLN A 139 13.13 36.42 -2.73
N LEU A 140 14.03 35.64 -2.13
CA LEU A 140 13.71 34.76 -1.00
C LEU A 140 14.71 34.96 0.13
N THR A 141 14.51 36.01 0.92
CA THR A 141 14.53 36.00 2.40
C THR A 141 14.19 37.40 2.93
N PRO A 142 13.67 37.57 4.17
CA PRO A 142 13.30 36.56 5.16
C PRO A 142 11.83 36.70 5.63
N LEU A 143 11.03 35.65 5.48
CA LEU A 143 9.85 35.42 6.33
C LEU A 143 10.21 34.41 7.43
N GLU A 144 11.27 34.71 8.17
CA GLU A 144 11.41 34.26 9.54
C GLU A 144 10.94 35.41 10.43
N ASN A 145 9.70 35.32 10.90
CA ASN A 145 9.24 35.85 12.19
C ASN A 145 7.71 35.70 12.29
N LEU A 146 7.24 34.53 12.69
CA LEU A 146 6.00 34.44 13.45
C LEU A 146 6.21 33.53 14.66
N HIS A 147 6.75 34.15 15.72
CA HIS A 147 6.51 33.71 17.08
C HIS A 147 5.01 33.81 17.37
N LEU A 148 4.36 32.70 17.69
CA LEU A 148 3.15 32.74 18.51
C LEU A 148 3.30 31.78 19.70
N ASN A 149 3.25 32.44 20.85
CA ASN A 149 3.38 31.95 22.22
C ASN A 149 2.46 30.77 22.51
N ILE A 150 3.03 29.70 23.10
CA ILE A 150 2.27 28.69 23.82
C ILE A 150 2.44 28.98 25.31
N ASP A 151 1.35 29.43 25.93
CA ASP A 151 1.25 29.61 27.37
C ASP A 151 1.45 28.28 28.10
N LYS A 152 2.30 28.33 29.12
CA LYS A 152 2.43 27.28 30.13
C LYS A 152 1.24 27.34 31.07
N ASN A 153 0.55 26.22 31.27
CA ASN A 153 0.15 25.65 32.57
C ASN A 153 -0.99 24.64 32.39
N THR A 154 -0.71 23.34 32.62
CA THR A 154 -1.36 22.47 33.63
C THR A 154 -0.93 21.00 33.41
N ASP A 155 -0.25 20.41 34.40
CA ASP A 155 -0.05 18.96 34.60
C ASP A 155 -1.36 18.26 35.07
N PRO A 156 -1.39 16.94 35.37
CA PRO A 156 -1.13 15.78 34.49
C PRO A 156 -2.25 14.71 34.62
N CYS A 157 -2.48 13.84 33.62
CA CYS A 157 -3.08 12.52 33.88
C CYS A 157 -2.86 11.50 32.74
N SER A 158 -2.02 10.52 33.02
CA SER A 158 -2.04 9.11 32.62
C SER A 158 -2.83 8.69 31.37
N SER A 159 -2.13 8.41 30.26
CA SER A 159 -2.46 7.27 29.38
C SER A 159 -1.28 6.94 28.46
N ASP A 160 -1.04 5.64 28.32
CA ASP A 160 0.04 5.04 27.54
C ASP A 160 0.01 5.49 26.07
N THR A 161 0.95 6.34 25.68
CA THR A 161 1.21 6.67 24.28
C THR A 161 2.05 5.57 23.63
N ILE A 162 1.38 4.71 22.86
CA ILE A 162 2.01 3.85 21.86
C ILE A 162 2.51 4.76 20.71
N PRO A 163 3.75 4.60 20.21
CA PRO A 163 4.25 5.39 19.07
C PRO A 163 3.36 5.19 17.84
N THR A 164 2.87 6.29 17.29
CA THR A 164 1.92 6.29 16.18
C THR A 164 2.67 6.21 14.85
N GLU A 165 2.80 5.01 14.28
CA GLU A 165 3.17 4.79 12.88
C GLU A 165 1.94 5.07 11.99
N ILE A 166 1.78 6.32 11.55
CA ILE A 166 0.61 6.78 10.77
C ILE A 166 0.73 6.43 9.26
N SER A 167 1.85 5.83 8.82
CA SER A 167 2.13 5.63 7.40
C SER A 167 1.42 4.44 6.74
N ASP A 168 1.12 3.37 7.46
CA ASP A 168 0.70 2.10 6.86
C ASP A 168 -0.82 1.94 6.71
N GLU A 169 -1.60 2.64 7.54
CA GLU A 169 -3.07 2.56 7.55
C GLU A 169 -3.69 3.05 6.23
N ASN A 170 -3.10 4.07 5.59
CA ASN A 170 -3.59 4.58 4.30
C ASN A 170 -3.45 3.56 3.16
N SER A 171 -2.56 2.57 3.29
CA SER A 171 -2.35 1.57 2.23
C SER A 171 -3.55 0.64 2.05
N PHE A 172 -4.28 0.34 3.13
CA PHE A 172 -5.40 -0.61 3.11
C PHE A 172 -6.67 -0.08 2.43
N PHE A 173 -6.84 1.25 2.36
CA PHE A 173 -8.06 1.88 1.84
C PHE A 173 -7.92 2.44 0.42
N ASN A 174 -6.70 2.46 -0.14
CA ASN A 174 -6.45 3.19 -1.38
C ASN A 174 -6.86 2.39 -2.63
N LEU A 175 -8.04 2.70 -3.18
CA LEU A 175 -8.55 2.07 -4.40
C LEU A 175 -7.65 2.31 -5.63
N GLN A 176 -6.94 3.44 -5.68
CA GLN A 176 -6.09 3.81 -6.82
C GLN A 176 -4.78 3.01 -6.91
N SER A 177 -4.36 2.36 -5.80
CA SER A 177 -3.18 1.50 -5.81
C SER A 177 -3.46 0.10 -6.38
N ILE A 178 -4.74 -0.30 -6.52
CA ILE A 178 -5.11 -1.64 -6.96
C ILE A 178 -5.17 -1.72 -8.50
N PRO A 179 -4.31 -2.53 -9.13
CA PRO A 179 -4.30 -2.70 -10.59
C PRO A 179 -5.68 -3.09 -11.15
N SER A 180 -6.02 -2.60 -12.34
CA SER A 180 -7.28 -2.94 -13.01
C SER A 180 -7.37 -4.42 -13.40
N ASN A 181 -6.24 -5.11 -13.53
CA ASN A 181 -6.14 -6.54 -13.81
C ASN A 181 -5.93 -7.40 -12.55
N ALA A 182 -5.96 -6.81 -11.35
CA ALA A 182 -5.78 -7.55 -10.10
C ALA A 182 -6.91 -8.58 -9.90
N VAL A 183 -6.54 -9.76 -9.42
CA VAL A 183 -7.50 -10.75 -8.93
C VAL A 183 -7.91 -10.37 -7.51
N LEU A 184 -9.21 -10.39 -7.22
CA LEU A 184 -9.76 -10.05 -5.91
C LEU A 184 -10.24 -11.30 -5.19
N ASN A 185 -9.65 -11.57 -4.03
CA ASN A 185 -10.05 -12.66 -3.13
C ASN A 185 -11.06 -12.12 -2.11
N LEU A 186 -12.32 -12.55 -2.18
CA LEU A 186 -13.39 -12.02 -1.34
C LEU A 186 -13.50 -12.78 -0.02
N ASP A 187 -13.36 -12.05 1.09
CA ASP A 187 -13.65 -12.55 2.43
C ASP A 187 -15.17 -12.64 2.69
N VAL A 188 -15.54 -13.43 3.68
CA VAL A 188 -16.91 -13.55 4.19
C VAL A 188 -17.51 -12.18 4.50
N SER A 189 -16.74 -11.31 5.15
CA SER A 189 -17.20 -9.96 5.52
C SER A 189 -17.56 -9.09 4.30
N THR A 190 -16.89 -9.30 3.16
CA THR A 190 -17.18 -8.62 1.91
C THR A 190 -18.47 -9.12 1.29
N PHE A 191 -18.71 -10.43 1.28
CA PHE A 191 -19.99 -10.97 0.84
C PHE A 191 -21.15 -10.41 1.67
N LEU A 192 -21.03 -10.44 3.00
CA LEU A 192 -22.06 -9.92 3.90
C LEU A 192 -22.34 -8.43 3.63
N ALA A 193 -21.29 -7.61 3.50
CA ALA A 193 -21.47 -6.20 3.22
C ALA A 193 -22.07 -5.93 1.83
N TYR A 194 -21.69 -6.70 0.82
CA TYR A 194 -22.16 -6.49 -0.55
C TYR A 194 -23.65 -6.86 -0.73
N VAL A 195 -24.12 -7.92 -0.06
CA VAL A 195 -25.50 -8.43 -0.23
C VAL A 195 -26.48 -7.92 0.83
N SER A 196 -25.97 -7.34 1.94
CA SER A 196 -26.77 -6.78 3.03
C SER A 196 -27.87 -5.87 2.54
N ASN A 197 -29.05 -5.95 3.13
CA ASN A 197 -30.13 -5.02 2.81
C ASN A 197 -29.72 -3.57 3.11
N MET A 198 -28.98 -3.36 4.21
CA MET A 198 -28.47 -2.06 4.63
C MET A 198 -27.72 -1.32 3.51
N THR A 199 -26.83 -2.02 2.80
CA THR A 199 -26.01 -1.44 1.70
C THR A 199 -26.74 -1.40 0.36
N ASN A 200 -27.92 -2.03 0.28
CA ASN A 200 -28.75 -2.13 -0.92
C ASN A 200 -30.04 -1.30 -0.79
N GLY A 201 -29.95 -0.13 -0.14
CA GLY A 201 -31.02 0.86 -0.08
C GLY A 201 -31.82 0.89 1.22
N HIS A 202 -31.56 -0.02 2.16
CA HIS A 202 -32.27 -0.09 3.46
C HIS A 202 -31.46 0.51 4.62
N CYS A 203 -30.54 1.44 4.34
CA CYS A 203 -29.76 2.13 5.38
C CYS A 203 -30.60 3.08 6.27
N HIS A 204 -31.88 3.29 5.96
CA HIS A 204 -32.83 4.05 6.80
C HIS A 204 -33.78 3.16 7.61
N SER A 205 -33.70 1.83 7.46
CA SER A 205 -34.50 0.91 8.26
C SER A 205 -34.14 1.01 9.75
N LYS A 206 -35.12 0.73 10.61
CA LYS A 206 -34.95 0.79 12.07
C LYS A 206 -34.69 -0.61 12.63
N TYR A 207 -33.85 -0.68 13.65
CA TYR A 207 -33.44 -1.91 14.32
C TYR A 207 -33.64 -1.80 15.83
N LYS A 208 -33.82 -2.94 16.52
CA LYS A 208 -33.85 -2.96 17.99
C LYS A 208 -32.44 -2.81 18.56
N GLU A 209 -31.47 -3.40 17.89
CA GLU A 209 -30.07 -3.46 18.31
C GLU A 209 -29.34 -2.15 17.98
N LYS A 210 -28.77 -1.49 19.01
CA LYS A 210 -27.98 -0.25 18.84
C LYS A 210 -26.85 -0.43 17.82
N LEU A 211 -26.17 -1.59 17.83
CA LEU A 211 -25.09 -1.87 16.89
C LEU A 211 -25.54 -1.77 15.43
N LEU A 212 -26.74 -2.26 15.09
CA LEU A 212 -27.26 -2.18 13.73
C LEU A 212 -27.66 -0.75 13.35
N MET A 213 -28.15 0.04 14.32
CA MET A 213 -28.39 1.47 14.13
C MET A 213 -27.09 2.23 13.84
N ASP A 214 -26.02 1.97 14.60
CA ASP A 214 -24.71 2.56 14.39
C ASP A 214 -24.14 2.16 13.01
N LEU A 215 -24.28 0.89 12.57
CA LEU A 215 -23.90 0.45 11.23
C LEU A 215 -24.68 1.17 10.12
N ALA A 216 -25.98 1.40 10.31
CA ALA A 216 -26.83 2.09 9.35
C ALA A 216 -26.47 3.59 9.24
N GLU A 217 -26.10 4.23 10.36
CA GLU A 217 -25.53 5.58 10.37
C GLU A 217 -24.22 5.65 9.57
N MET A 218 -23.32 4.69 9.77
CA MET A 218 -22.10 4.59 8.98
C MET A 218 -22.38 4.39 7.50
N GLU A 219 -23.34 3.53 7.12
CA GLU A 219 -23.69 3.33 5.70
C GLU A 219 -24.23 4.59 5.04
N ARG A 220 -24.96 5.43 5.78
CA ARG A 220 -25.45 6.72 5.26
C ARG A 220 -24.32 7.74 5.07
N ALA A 221 -23.32 7.71 5.96
CA ALA A 221 -22.15 8.60 5.86
C ALA A 221 -21.16 8.13 4.79
N HIS A 222 -20.90 6.83 4.73
CA HIS A 222 -19.91 6.18 3.87
C HIS A 222 -20.53 4.92 3.22
N PRO A 223 -21.23 5.06 2.09
CA PRO A 223 -21.85 3.93 1.42
C PRO A 223 -20.80 2.93 0.90
N VAL A 224 -20.86 1.68 1.37
CA VAL A 224 -19.86 0.66 1.04
C VAL A 224 -20.09 0.08 -0.35
N LYS A 225 -21.35 -0.08 -0.77
CA LYS A 225 -21.68 -0.75 -2.02
C LYS A 225 -21.10 -0.08 -3.27
N PRO A 226 -21.19 1.26 -3.46
CA PRO A 226 -20.57 1.92 -4.62
C PRO A 226 -19.05 1.73 -4.69
N ILE A 227 -18.38 1.70 -3.54
CA ILE A 227 -16.93 1.47 -3.45
C ILE A 227 -16.59 0.05 -3.91
N LEU A 228 -17.35 -0.95 -3.42
CA LEU A 228 -17.18 -2.34 -3.84
C LEU A 228 -17.55 -2.55 -5.32
N ASP A 229 -18.60 -1.90 -5.82
CA ASP A 229 -18.98 -1.96 -7.24
C ASP A 229 -17.85 -1.43 -8.14
N GLN A 230 -17.25 -0.29 -7.78
CA GLN A 230 -16.09 0.27 -8.49
C GLN A 230 -14.86 -0.65 -8.41
N LEU A 231 -14.61 -1.26 -7.25
CA LEU A 231 -13.50 -2.20 -7.07
C LEU A 231 -13.73 -3.49 -7.88
N PHE A 232 -14.95 -4.01 -7.92
CA PHE A 232 -15.24 -5.27 -8.60
C PHE A 232 -15.37 -5.11 -10.12
N GLN A 233 -15.58 -3.88 -10.60
CA GLN A 233 -15.72 -3.60 -12.01
C GLN A 233 -14.49 -4.09 -12.80
N SER A 234 -14.75 -4.94 -13.79
CA SER A 234 -13.76 -5.51 -14.72
C SER A 234 -12.61 -6.32 -14.07
N ARG A 235 -12.73 -6.69 -12.79
CA ARG A 235 -11.75 -7.54 -12.08
C ARG A 235 -12.27 -8.97 -11.90
N LYS A 236 -11.35 -9.94 -11.90
CA LYS A 236 -11.67 -11.34 -11.63
C LYS A 236 -11.92 -11.50 -10.12
N LEU A 237 -13.10 -12.02 -9.77
CA LEU A 237 -13.48 -12.28 -8.39
C LEU A 237 -13.31 -13.76 -8.06
N VAL A 238 -12.63 -14.05 -6.95
CA VAL A 238 -12.46 -15.40 -6.43
C VAL A 238 -12.77 -15.43 -4.94
N CYS A 239 -13.11 -16.61 -4.41
CA CYS A 239 -13.14 -16.85 -2.98
C CYS A 239 -12.71 -18.28 -2.68
N CYS A 240 -12.09 -18.50 -1.52
CA CYS A 240 -11.69 -19.85 -1.13
C CYS A 240 -12.89 -20.67 -0.61
N GLU A 241 -12.78 -21.99 -0.61
CA GLU A 241 -13.81 -22.92 -0.15
C GLU A 241 -14.29 -22.60 1.28
N THR A 242 -13.37 -22.26 2.18
CA THR A 242 -13.73 -21.86 3.55
C THR A 242 -14.56 -20.57 3.57
N ALA A 243 -14.20 -19.53 2.80
CA ALA A 243 -14.99 -18.29 2.74
C ALA A 243 -16.38 -18.54 2.15
N HIS A 244 -16.46 -19.36 1.09
CA HIS A 244 -17.71 -19.73 0.45
C HIS A 244 -18.64 -20.48 1.41
N ARG A 245 -18.14 -21.52 2.10
CA ARG A 245 -18.91 -22.31 3.07
C ARG A 245 -19.40 -21.45 4.24
N ASP A 246 -18.51 -20.68 4.85
CA ASP A 246 -18.83 -19.84 6.01
C ASP A 246 -19.88 -18.77 5.64
N PHE A 247 -19.78 -18.17 4.45
CA PHE A 247 -20.77 -17.23 3.96
C PHE A 247 -22.16 -17.88 3.80
N LEU A 248 -22.24 -19.06 3.18
CA LEU A 248 -23.51 -19.77 3.01
C LEU A 248 -24.11 -20.20 4.35
N GLU A 249 -23.30 -20.62 5.31
CA GLU A 249 -23.77 -20.98 6.65
C GLU A 249 -24.42 -19.78 7.36
N ILE A 250 -23.74 -18.62 7.35
CA ILE A 250 -24.27 -17.37 7.91
C ILE A 250 -25.56 -16.97 7.19
N LEU A 251 -25.55 -16.96 5.86
CA LEU A 251 -26.70 -16.59 5.04
C LEU A 251 -27.92 -17.49 5.29
N SER A 252 -27.71 -18.79 5.48
CA SER A 252 -28.78 -19.74 5.81
C SER A 252 -29.42 -19.47 7.17
N THR A 253 -28.63 -18.96 8.12
CA THR A 253 -29.02 -18.74 9.52
C THR A 253 -29.70 -17.39 9.73
N VAL A 254 -29.18 -16.31 9.12
CA VAL A 254 -29.63 -14.94 9.41
C VAL A 254 -30.09 -14.14 8.19
N GLY A 255 -29.85 -14.63 6.97
CA GLY A 255 -30.18 -13.90 5.74
C GLY A 255 -31.68 -13.92 5.40
N GLY A 256 -32.19 -12.76 5.01
CA GLY A 256 -33.55 -12.65 4.45
C GLY A 256 -33.64 -13.10 2.99
N ASP A 257 -34.83 -13.03 2.40
CA ASP A 257 -35.09 -13.56 1.06
C ASP A 257 -34.40 -12.71 -0.01
N THR A 258 -34.41 -11.38 0.14
CA THR A 258 -33.75 -10.48 -0.82
C THR A 258 -32.22 -10.55 -0.70
N GLU A 259 -31.69 -10.70 0.52
CA GLU A 259 -30.26 -10.93 0.76
C GLU A 259 -29.79 -12.25 0.16
N LYS A 260 -30.60 -13.31 0.28
CA LYS A 260 -30.33 -14.62 -0.35
C LYS A 260 -30.36 -14.54 -1.88
N GLN A 261 -31.30 -13.80 -2.45
CA GLN A 261 -31.34 -13.56 -3.89
C GLN A 261 -30.07 -12.86 -4.37
N ARG A 262 -29.70 -11.74 -3.74
CA ARG A 262 -28.46 -11.00 -4.07
C ARG A 262 -27.21 -11.85 -3.87
N ALA A 263 -27.19 -12.72 -2.87
CA ALA A 263 -26.11 -13.67 -2.65
C ALA A 263 -25.96 -14.67 -3.80
N SER A 264 -27.08 -15.21 -4.32
CA SER A 264 -27.03 -16.10 -5.50
C SER A 264 -26.46 -15.38 -6.72
N GLU A 265 -26.91 -14.14 -6.97
CA GLU A 265 -26.39 -13.31 -8.07
C GLU A 265 -24.88 -13.01 -7.92
N MET A 266 -24.45 -12.72 -6.69
CA MET A 266 -23.04 -12.46 -6.38
C MET A 266 -22.19 -13.72 -6.57
N LEU A 267 -22.62 -14.88 -6.06
CA LEU A 267 -21.89 -16.13 -6.17
C LEU A 267 -21.74 -16.60 -7.62
N ASN A 268 -22.71 -16.32 -8.50
CA ASN A 268 -22.59 -16.60 -9.93
C ASN A 268 -21.45 -15.83 -10.62
N ARG A 269 -20.97 -14.73 -10.01
CA ARG A 269 -19.87 -13.91 -10.53
C ARG A 269 -18.50 -14.29 -9.94
N VAL A 270 -18.47 -15.16 -8.93
CA VAL A 270 -17.25 -15.49 -8.17
C VAL A 270 -16.79 -16.90 -8.48
N SER A 271 -15.50 -17.07 -8.79
CA SER A 271 -14.90 -18.40 -8.94
C SER A 271 -14.44 -18.94 -7.59
N ILE A 272 -14.97 -20.09 -7.19
CA ILE A 272 -14.55 -20.77 -5.96
C ILE A 272 -13.21 -21.47 -6.23
N VAL A 273 -12.24 -21.30 -5.32
CA VAL A 273 -10.92 -21.92 -5.38
C VAL A 273 -10.65 -22.78 -4.14
N PRO A 274 -9.83 -23.85 -4.25
CA PRO A 274 -9.46 -24.65 -3.08
C PRO A 274 -8.75 -23.82 -2.02
N ASP A 275 -8.93 -24.19 -0.75
CA ASP A 275 -8.16 -23.59 0.34
C ASP A 275 -6.66 -23.92 0.18
N ASN A 276 -5.83 -22.90 -0.01
CA ASN A 276 -4.39 -23.05 -0.17
C ASN A 276 -3.61 -21.93 0.53
N PRO A 277 -3.63 -21.88 1.89
CA PRO A 277 -2.97 -20.82 2.62
C PRO A 277 -1.45 -20.83 2.44
N SER A 278 -0.86 -19.65 2.25
CA SER A 278 0.57 -19.46 2.08
C SER A 278 1.37 -19.86 3.33
N PRO A 279 2.68 -20.18 3.21
CA PRO A 279 3.51 -20.58 4.35
C PRO A 279 3.49 -19.55 5.48
N LYS A 280 3.70 -18.26 5.18
CA LYS A 280 3.65 -17.18 6.17
C LYS A 280 2.28 -17.11 6.88
N ALA A 281 1.18 -17.34 6.15
CA ALA A 281 -0.14 -17.37 6.77
C ALA A 281 -0.31 -18.53 7.74
N LYS A 282 0.34 -19.68 7.50
CA LYS A 282 0.30 -20.83 8.40
C LYS A 282 1.13 -20.62 9.66
N GLU A 283 2.23 -19.87 9.57
CA GLU A 283 3.15 -19.55 10.67
C GLU A 283 2.55 -18.61 11.72
N LEU A 284 1.55 -17.79 11.35
CA LEU A 284 0.90 -16.87 12.29
C LEU A 284 0.41 -17.57 13.57
N GLU A 285 0.82 -17.03 14.71
CA GLU A 285 0.38 -17.50 16.01
C GLU A 285 -1.08 -17.13 16.26
N LYS A 286 -1.86 -18.08 16.79
CA LYS A 286 -3.27 -17.85 17.09
C LYS A 286 -3.40 -16.88 18.26
N THR A 287 -4.22 -15.86 18.07
CA THR A 287 -4.58 -14.89 19.10
C THR A 287 -6.10 -14.68 19.10
N SER A 288 -6.62 -13.87 20.01
CA SER A 288 -8.05 -13.50 19.99
C SER A 288 -8.47 -12.79 18.69
N LYS A 289 -7.52 -12.17 17.97
CA LYS A 289 -7.71 -11.47 16.69
C LYS A 289 -7.33 -12.32 15.48
N ILE A 290 -6.47 -13.33 15.64
CA ILE A 290 -6.02 -14.25 14.58
C ILE A 290 -6.78 -15.57 14.69
N LYS A 291 -7.89 -15.66 13.95
CA LYS A 291 -8.70 -16.89 13.83
C LYS A 291 -8.21 -17.75 12.67
N GLU A 292 -8.40 -19.06 12.77
CA GLU A 292 -8.02 -20.03 11.72
C GLU A 292 -8.62 -19.67 10.36
N ARG A 293 -9.90 -19.31 10.33
CA ARG A 293 -10.58 -18.89 9.09
C ARG A 293 -9.87 -17.73 8.40
N SER A 294 -9.38 -16.75 9.16
CA SER A 294 -8.71 -15.59 8.59
C SER A 294 -7.35 -15.97 8.02
N LYS A 295 -6.62 -16.89 8.68
CA LYS A 295 -5.38 -17.46 8.14
C LYS A 295 -5.63 -18.14 6.79
N ILE A 296 -6.69 -18.92 6.67
CA ILE A 296 -7.07 -19.61 5.42
C ILE A 296 -7.42 -18.60 4.32
N VAL A 297 -8.32 -17.64 4.62
CA VAL A 297 -8.81 -16.67 3.62
C VAL A 297 -7.68 -15.77 3.12
N PHE A 298 -6.97 -15.09 4.02
CA PHE A 298 -5.88 -14.18 3.65
C PHE A 298 -4.69 -14.95 3.09
N GLY A 299 -4.37 -16.13 3.65
CA GLY A 299 -3.30 -16.98 3.14
C GLY A 299 -3.58 -17.50 1.74
N THR A 300 -4.83 -17.85 1.40
CA THR A 300 -5.17 -18.33 0.06
C THR A 300 -5.10 -17.19 -0.95
N GLY A 301 -5.57 -16.00 -0.58
CA GLY A 301 -5.38 -14.79 -1.38
C GLY A 301 -3.90 -14.52 -1.65
N ASP A 302 -3.07 -14.61 -0.62
CA ASP A 302 -1.62 -14.40 -0.70
C ASP A 302 -0.92 -15.41 -1.63
N SER A 303 -1.22 -16.71 -1.50
CA SER A 303 -0.69 -17.76 -2.39
C SER A 303 -1.00 -17.51 -3.87
N MET A 304 -2.17 -16.92 -4.16
CA MET A 304 -2.60 -16.61 -5.52
C MET A 304 -2.15 -15.24 -6.01
N LYS A 305 -1.43 -14.46 -5.19
CA LYS A 305 -1.14 -13.04 -5.45
C LYS A 305 -2.42 -12.23 -5.74
N ALA A 306 -3.48 -12.52 -5.00
CA ALA A 306 -4.78 -11.86 -5.10
C ALA A 306 -4.99 -10.88 -3.94
N VAL A 307 -5.48 -9.68 -4.25
CA VAL A 307 -5.80 -8.68 -3.23
C VAL A 307 -6.99 -9.16 -2.43
N THR A 308 -6.82 -9.37 -1.13
CA THR A 308 -7.91 -9.84 -0.27
C THR A 308 -8.81 -8.66 0.09
N VAL A 309 -10.09 -8.74 -0.25
CA VAL A 309 -11.09 -7.74 0.11
C VAL A 309 -11.75 -8.19 1.41
N SER A 310 -11.72 -7.37 2.46
CA SER A 310 -12.23 -7.74 3.78
C SER A 310 -12.54 -6.52 4.65
N ALA A 311 -13.41 -6.66 5.65
CA ALA A 311 -13.59 -5.70 6.73
C ALA A 311 -12.80 -6.05 8.00
N ASN A 312 -11.96 -7.10 7.97
CA ASN A 312 -11.24 -7.59 9.15
C ASN A 312 -9.88 -6.90 9.36
N LEU A 313 -9.92 -5.59 9.59
CA LEU A 313 -8.72 -4.79 9.89
C LEU A 313 -7.98 -5.29 11.14
N GLY A 314 -8.72 -5.83 12.11
CA GLY A 314 -8.13 -6.40 13.32
C GLY A 314 -7.21 -7.60 13.06
N PHE A 315 -7.52 -8.44 12.06
CA PHE A 315 -6.64 -9.52 11.64
C PHE A 315 -5.37 -8.98 10.99
N LEU A 316 -5.49 -8.02 10.07
CA LEU A 316 -4.35 -7.43 9.37
C LEU A 316 -3.35 -6.80 10.33
N ARG A 317 -3.84 -6.00 11.30
CA ARG A 317 -3.00 -5.39 12.35
C ARG A 317 -2.32 -6.44 13.22
N ALA A 318 -3.04 -7.50 13.60
CA ALA A 318 -2.47 -8.58 14.41
C ALA A 318 -1.40 -9.36 13.64
N ALA A 319 -1.60 -9.64 12.36
CA ALA A 319 -0.59 -10.27 11.51
C ALA A 319 0.65 -9.37 11.34
N GLN A 320 0.43 -8.07 11.10
CA GLN A 320 1.52 -7.10 10.98
C GLN A 320 2.34 -6.99 12.26
N SER A 321 1.71 -7.05 13.44
CA SER A 321 2.44 -7.08 14.73
C SER A 321 3.31 -8.33 14.92
N GLN A 322 3.08 -9.38 14.14
CA GLN A 322 3.93 -10.58 14.06
C GLN A 322 4.92 -10.52 12.87
N GLY A 323 5.09 -9.36 12.23
CA GLY A 323 5.99 -9.18 11.10
C GLY A 323 5.43 -9.66 9.75
N ILE A 324 4.14 -10.03 9.68
CA ILE A 324 3.54 -10.60 8.47
C ILE A 324 2.54 -9.64 7.84
N LYS A 325 2.85 -9.16 6.63
CA LYS A 325 1.99 -8.27 5.85
C LYS A 325 1.22 -9.04 4.77
N PHE A 326 -0.07 -8.77 4.68
CA PHE A 326 -0.94 -9.23 3.59
C PHE A 326 -1.39 -8.07 2.73
N VAL A 327 -1.57 -8.33 1.44
CA VAL A 327 -2.15 -7.38 0.50
C VAL A 327 -3.66 -7.44 0.58
N ALA A 328 -4.27 -6.37 1.04
CA ALA A 328 -5.71 -6.32 1.25
C ALA A 328 -6.30 -4.95 0.93
N PHE A 329 -7.55 -4.97 0.46
CA PHE A 329 -8.42 -3.81 0.43
C PHE A 329 -9.39 -3.90 1.58
N VAL A 330 -9.35 -2.91 2.49
CA VAL A 330 -10.20 -2.87 3.66
C VAL A 330 -11.41 -1.99 3.39
N HIS A 331 -12.60 -2.57 3.55
CA HIS A 331 -13.84 -1.82 3.54
C HIS A 331 -14.46 -1.78 4.94
N GLU A 332 -15.35 -0.83 5.18
CA GLU A 332 -16.09 -0.79 6.44
C GLU A 332 -17.04 -1.99 6.56
N SER A 333 -17.21 -2.52 7.77
CA SER A 333 -18.05 -3.69 8.01
C SER A 333 -19.53 -3.33 7.94
N ARG A 334 -20.34 -4.27 7.41
CA ARG A 334 -21.80 -4.22 7.43
C ARG A 334 -22.34 -5.62 7.70
N ALA A 335 -23.54 -5.71 8.25
CA ALA A 335 -24.18 -6.97 8.63
C ALA A 335 -25.39 -7.25 7.74
N LEU A 336 -25.81 -8.52 7.66
CA LEU A 336 -27.13 -8.86 7.14
C LEU A 336 -28.19 -8.33 8.09
N THR A 337 -29.21 -7.68 7.54
CA THR A 337 -30.18 -6.91 8.33
C THR A 337 -31.63 -7.17 7.99
N GLU A 338 -31.95 -7.79 6.87
CA GLU A 338 -33.34 -7.93 6.40
C GLU A 338 -34.26 -8.57 7.47
N CYS A 339 -33.83 -9.67 8.10
CA CYS A 339 -34.59 -10.35 9.15
C CYS A 339 -34.71 -9.55 10.47
N LYS A 340 -33.96 -8.45 10.62
CA LYS A 340 -33.87 -7.62 11.83
C LYS A 340 -34.56 -6.27 11.67
N GLU A 341 -35.00 -5.92 10.46
CA GLU A 341 -35.74 -4.68 10.21
C GLU A 341 -37.06 -4.68 10.98
N LEU A 342 -37.30 -3.59 11.70
CA LEU A 342 -38.60 -3.33 12.30
C LEU A 342 -39.59 -3.05 11.17
N LYS A 343 -40.71 -3.76 11.15
CA LYS A 343 -41.83 -3.42 10.28
C LYS A 343 -42.30 -2.02 10.66
N ASN A 344 -42.44 -1.14 9.68
CA ASN A 344 -43.18 0.11 9.90
C ASN A 344 -44.62 -0.30 10.24
N ASP A 345 -45.03 -0.10 11.48
CA ASP A 345 -46.43 -0.16 11.90
C ASP A 345 -47.17 1.06 11.31
N ASP A 346 -47.18 1.20 9.98
CA ASP A 346 -47.99 2.17 9.25
C ASP A 346 -49.24 1.44 8.72
N ASN A 347 -50.08 1.00 9.65
CA ASN A 347 -51.51 0.72 9.44
C ASN A 347 -52.19 0.52 10.80
N LYS A 348 -52.48 1.63 11.48
CA LYS A 348 -53.56 1.68 12.47
C LYS A 348 -54.40 2.93 12.26
#